data_AF-A0A8W8MZB4-F1
#
_entry.id   AF-A0A8W8MZB4-F1
#
_cell.length_a   1.000
_cell.length_b   1.000
_cell.length_c   1.000
_cell.angle_alpha   90.00
_cell.angle_beta   90.00
_cell.angle_gamma   90.00
#
_symmetry.space_group_name_H-M   'P 1'
#
loop_
_entity.id
_entity.type
_entity.pdbx_description
1 polymer ?
#
loop_
_entity_poly.entity_id
_entity_poly.type
_entity_poly.pdbx_seq_one_letter_code
_entity_poly.pdbx_strand_id
1 'polypeptide(L)'
;FFAHVGWLLVKKHPDVMEKGKGLDFSDLYADKIIMFQRRFYRPLILLMCFVVPTVVPWYFWGESLWNAYFLSALLRYCLLLNATWSVNSFAHLWGRKPYDKRINPAENISVVLSAVGEGFHNFHHTFPSDYATSEYGWHLNITTVFINCMYYLGQAYDMKKTPDRVVQMRKQRTGDGSS
;
A
#
# COMPACT_ATOMS: atom_id res chain seq x y z
N PHE A 1 9.42 -14.35 -7.32
CA PHE A 1 8.15 -15.09 -7.53
C PHE A 1 7.31 -15.20 -6.26
N PHE A 2 7.78 -15.91 -5.22
CA PHE A 2 6.97 -16.18 -4.02
C PHE A 2 6.42 -14.91 -3.35
N ALA A 3 7.27 -13.94 -3.04
CA ALA A 3 6.88 -12.66 -2.43
C ALA A 3 6.03 -11.75 -3.34
N HIS A 4 5.98 -12.02 -4.65
CA HIS A 4 5.16 -11.24 -5.59
C HIS A 4 3.74 -11.81 -5.64
N VAL A 5 3.59 -13.06 -6.10
CA VAL A 5 2.27 -13.70 -6.26
C VAL A 5 2.20 -15.11 -5.66
N GLY A 6 3.33 -15.81 -5.54
CA GLY A 6 3.32 -17.23 -5.16
C GLY A 6 2.69 -17.51 -3.79
N TRP A 7 2.80 -16.59 -2.84
CA TRP A 7 2.19 -16.73 -1.51
C TRP A 7 0.65 -16.76 -1.52
N LEU A 8 0.01 -16.24 -2.57
CA LEU A 8 -1.45 -16.31 -2.76
C LEU A 8 -1.91 -17.65 -3.34
N LEU A 9 -0.98 -18.42 -3.91
CA LEU A 9 -1.26 -19.67 -4.63
C LEU A 9 -1.06 -20.91 -3.76
N VAL A 10 -0.61 -20.74 -2.51
CA VAL A 10 -0.31 -21.82 -1.57
C VAL A 10 -0.94 -21.54 -0.21
N LYS A 11 -1.09 -22.59 0.61
CA LYS A 11 -1.49 -22.42 2.01
C LYS A 11 -0.40 -21.65 2.77
N LYS A 12 -0.83 -20.78 3.68
CA LYS A 12 0.08 -20.07 4.59
C LYS A 12 0.86 -21.07 5.45
N HIS A 13 2.11 -20.76 5.76
CA HIS A 13 2.93 -21.53 6.69
C HIS A 13 2.29 -21.52 8.10
N PRO A 14 2.35 -22.63 8.87
CA PRO A 14 1.78 -22.70 10.22
C PRO A 14 2.21 -21.54 11.15
N ASP A 15 3.49 -21.14 11.12
CA ASP A 15 4.01 -20.00 11.89
C ASP A 15 3.24 -18.69 11.66
N VAL A 16 2.74 -18.45 10.44
CA VAL A 16 1.94 -17.25 10.15
C VAL A 16 0.62 -17.30 10.92
N MET A 17 0.02 -18.48 11.01
CA MET A 17 -1.22 -18.69 11.77
C MET A 17 -0.99 -18.63 13.27
N GLU A 18 0.12 -19.21 13.75
CA GLU A 18 0.46 -19.24 15.18
C GLU A 18 0.80 -17.83 15.68
N LYS A 19 1.77 -17.16 15.06
CA LYS A 19 2.20 -15.82 15.46
C LYS A 19 1.10 -14.77 15.23
N GLY A 20 0.26 -14.97 14.23
CA GLY A 20 -0.89 -14.11 13.96
C GLY A 20 -1.92 -14.08 15.09
N LYS A 21 -2.03 -15.13 15.93
CA LYS A 21 -2.91 -15.15 17.11
C LYS A 21 -2.44 -14.21 18.22
N GLY A 22 -1.16 -13.86 18.23
CA GLY A 22 -0.59 -12.92 19.20
C GLY A 22 -0.81 -11.45 18.86
N LEU A 23 -1.43 -11.14 17.71
CA LEU A 23 -1.74 -9.78 17.29
C LEU A 23 -3.11 -9.36 17.82
N ASP A 24 -3.19 -8.14 18.33
CA ASP A 24 -4.46 -7.52 18.71
C ASP A 24 -5.11 -6.89 17.46
N PHE A 25 -6.41 -7.14 17.30
CA PHE A 25 -7.25 -6.61 16.23
C PHE A 25 -8.57 -6.02 16.79
N SER A 26 -8.64 -5.80 18.10
CA SER A 26 -9.84 -5.34 18.80
C SER A 26 -10.34 -3.99 18.27
N ASP A 27 -9.43 -3.12 17.86
CA ASP A 27 -9.70 -1.85 17.18
C ASP A 27 -10.44 -2.06 15.84
N LEU A 28 -9.97 -2.98 15.01
CA LEU A 28 -10.60 -3.29 13.72
C LEU A 28 -11.99 -3.92 13.89
N TYR A 29 -12.17 -4.74 14.92
CA TYR A 29 -13.46 -5.37 15.24
C TYR A 29 -14.48 -4.39 15.83
N ALA A 30 -14.01 -3.35 16.52
CA ALA A 30 -14.85 -2.29 17.08
C ALA A 30 -15.35 -1.31 16.00
N ASP A 31 -14.61 -1.16 14.89
CA ASP A 31 -14.99 -0.27 13.79
C ASP A 31 -16.13 -0.85 12.94
N LYS A 32 -17.28 -0.16 12.97
CA LYS A 32 -18.50 -0.58 12.27
C LYS A 32 -18.37 -0.51 10.74
N ILE A 33 -17.58 0.41 10.20
CA ILE A 33 -17.36 0.57 8.75
C ILE A 33 -16.51 -0.60 8.25
N ILE A 34 -15.44 -0.95 8.97
CA ILE A 34 -14.60 -2.11 8.66
C ILE A 34 -15.45 -3.39 8.73
N MET A 35 -16.25 -3.55 9.77
CA MET A 35 -17.09 -4.75 9.92
C MET A 35 -18.22 -4.83 8.88
N PHE A 36 -18.76 -3.69 8.44
CA PHE A 36 -19.67 -3.62 7.29
C PHE A 36 -18.97 -4.09 6.00
N GLN A 37 -17.80 -3.54 5.70
CA GLN A 37 -17.00 -3.91 4.53
C GLN A 37 -16.66 -5.42 4.55
N ARG A 38 -16.28 -5.95 5.71
CA ARG A 38 -16.00 -7.38 5.89
C ARG A 38 -17.22 -8.26 5.65
N ARG A 39 -18.39 -7.86 6.15
CA ARG A 39 -19.66 -8.60 5.97
C ARG A 39 -20.09 -8.65 4.50
N PHE A 40 -19.92 -7.56 3.77
CA PHE A 40 -20.35 -7.41 2.38
C PHE A 40 -19.20 -7.45 1.36
N TYR A 41 -18.05 -7.99 1.73
CA TYR A 41 -16.84 -7.94 0.91
C TYR A 41 -17.06 -8.51 -0.50
N ARG A 42 -17.71 -9.67 -0.61
CA ARG A 42 -17.94 -10.36 -1.90
C ARG A 42 -18.83 -9.55 -2.86
N PRO A 43 -20.03 -9.07 -2.47
CA PRO A 43 -20.81 -8.23 -3.38
C PRO A 43 -20.12 -6.89 -3.66
N LEU A 44 -19.46 -6.27 -2.68
CA LEU A 44 -18.77 -4.99 -2.88
C LEU A 44 -17.61 -5.10 -3.87
N ILE A 45 -16.78 -6.15 -3.80
CA ILE A 45 -15.66 -6.30 -4.72
C ILE A 45 -16.14 -6.60 -6.15
N LEU A 46 -17.18 -7.43 -6.32
CA LEU A 46 -17.75 -7.69 -7.64
C LEU A 46 -18.34 -6.42 -8.26
N LEU A 47 -19.07 -5.65 -7.46
CA LEU A 47 -19.66 -4.39 -7.90
C LEU A 47 -18.57 -3.35 -8.24
N MET A 48 -17.68 -3.05 -7.30
CA MET A 48 -16.75 -1.92 -7.41
C MET A 48 -15.53 -2.22 -8.27
N CYS A 49 -15.07 -3.48 -8.35
CA CYS A 49 -13.89 -3.82 -9.15
C CYS A 49 -14.22 -4.26 -10.58
N PHE A 50 -15.43 -4.78 -10.84
CA PHE A 50 -15.78 -5.35 -12.14
C PHE A 50 -17.02 -4.72 -12.78
N VAL A 51 -18.15 -4.63 -12.08
CA VAL A 51 -19.41 -4.11 -12.67
C VAL A 51 -19.30 -2.62 -12.95
N VAL A 52 -18.98 -1.79 -11.95
CA VAL A 52 -18.88 -0.33 -12.11
C VAL A 52 -17.84 0.06 -13.16
N PRO A 53 -16.60 -0.48 -13.14
CA PRO A 53 -15.60 -0.14 -14.16
C PRO A 53 -15.95 -0.62 -15.57
N THR A 54 -16.86 -1.60 -15.71
CA THR A 54 -17.33 -2.06 -17.04
C THR A 54 -18.52 -1.22 -17.52
N VAL A 55 -19.51 -0.97 -16.66
CA VAL A 55 -20.76 -0.31 -17.06
C VAL A 55 -20.56 1.18 -17.31
N VAL A 56 -19.73 1.86 -16.50
CA VAL A 56 -19.54 3.30 -16.62
C VAL A 56 -19.00 3.69 -18.01
N PRO A 57 -17.91 3.09 -18.52
CA PRO A 57 -17.42 3.40 -19.87
C PRO A 57 -18.39 3.06 -20.98
N TRP A 58 -19.05 1.90 -20.86
CA TRP A 58 -20.00 1.43 -21.84
C TRP A 58 -21.22 2.36 -21.96
N TYR A 59 -21.73 2.83 -20.82
CA TYR A 59 -22.96 3.62 -20.78
C TYR A 59 -22.73 5.12 -21.01
N PHE A 60 -21.71 5.73 -20.40
CA PHE A 60 -21.58 7.19 -20.36
C PHE A 60 -20.84 7.80 -21.56
N TRP A 61 -19.91 7.07 -22.17
CA TRP A 61 -19.16 7.58 -23.33
C TRP A 61 -19.08 6.59 -24.50
N GLY A 62 -19.99 5.60 -24.50
CA GLY A 62 -20.24 4.73 -25.65
C GLY A 62 -19.11 3.75 -26.00
N GLU A 63 -18.26 3.39 -25.04
CA GLU A 63 -17.23 2.38 -25.25
C GLU A 63 -17.87 1.01 -25.54
N SER A 64 -17.23 0.16 -26.33
CA SER A 64 -17.73 -1.20 -26.53
C SER A 64 -17.71 -2.00 -25.22
N LEU A 65 -18.72 -2.84 -25.00
CA LEU A 65 -18.79 -3.68 -23.79
C LEU A 65 -17.55 -4.58 -23.64
N TRP A 66 -16.98 -5.04 -24.76
CA TRP A 66 -15.75 -5.81 -24.80
C TRP A 66 -14.55 -5.05 -24.23
N ASN A 67 -14.28 -3.85 -24.77
CA ASN A 67 -13.17 -3.03 -24.29
C ASN A 67 -13.39 -2.56 -22.85
N ALA A 68 -14.63 -2.17 -22.49
CA ALA A 68 -14.95 -1.75 -21.14
C ALA A 68 -14.65 -2.86 -20.12
N TYR A 69 -15.02 -4.11 -20.41
CA TYR A 69 -14.74 -5.23 -19.52
C TYR A 69 -13.26 -5.61 -19.48
N PHE A 70 -12.62 -5.83 -20.64
CA PHE A 70 -11.24 -6.32 -20.65
C PHE A 70 -10.21 -5.26 -20.25
N LEU A 71 -10.41 -4.00 -20.62
CA LEU A 71 -9.45 -2.94 -20.33
C LEU A 71 -9.76 -2.27 -18.98
N SER A 72 -10.98 -1.76 -18.81
CA SER A 72 -11.33 -0.92 -17.65
C SER A 72 -11.57 -1.74 -16.37
N ALA A 73 -12.01 -3.00 -16.48
CA ALA A 73 -12.11 -3.91 -15.33
C ALA A 73 -10.88 -4.82 -15.21
N LEU A 74 -10.65 -5.75 -16.14
CA LEU A 74 -9.66 -6.82 -15.97
C LEU A 74 -8.20 -6.34 -16.02
N LEU A 75 -7.80 -5.64 -17.09
CA LEU A 75 -6.42 -5.16 -17.23
C LEU A 75 -6.07 -4.17 -16.13
N ARG A 76 -6.94 -3.19 -15.86
CA ARG A 76 -6.79 -2.25 -14.74
C ARG A 76 -6.57 -2.98 -13.41
N TYR A 77 -7.39 -3.99 -13.11
CA TYR A 77 -7.27 -4.76 -11.87
C TYR A 77 -5.96 -5.56 -11.82
N CYS A 78 -5.56 -6.18 -12.93
CA CYS A 78 -4.29 -6.90 -13.04
C CYS A 78 -3.07 -5.99 -12.82
N LEU A 79 -3.06 -4.80 -13.46
CA LEU A 79 -1.99 -3.82 -13.29
C LEU A 79 -1.91 -3.33 -11.83
N LEU A 80 -3.05 -3.03 -11.21
CA LEU A 80 -3.11 -2.62 -9.81
C LEU A 80 -2.56 -3.70 -8.87
N LEU A 81 -2.92 -4.96 -9.09
CA LEU A 81 -2.40 -6.08 -8.31
C LEU A 81 -0.88 -6.22 -8.45
N ASN A 82 -0.35 -6.19 -9.69
CA ASN A 82 1.10 -6.31 -9.91
C ASN A 82 1.87 -5.11 -9.34
N ALA A 83 1.32 -3.90 -9.46
CA ALA A 83 1.89 -2.72 -8.81
C ALA A 83 1.97 -2.90 -7.29
N THR A 84 0.87 -3.34 -6.66
CA THR A 84 0.82 -3.60 -5.21
C THR A 84 1.80 -4.70 -4.80
N TRP A 85 1.83 -5.82 -5.53
CA TRP A 85 2.71 -6.95 -5.25
C TRP A 85 4.19 -6.62 -5.49
N SER A 86 4.49 -5.63 -6.32
CA SER A 86 5.85 -5.14 -6.51
C SER A 86 6.45 -4.52 -5.24
N VAL A 87 5.62 -3.99 -4.34
CA VAL A 87 6.05 -3.52 -3.01
C VAL A 87 6.59 -4.70 -2.19
N ASN A 88 5.84 -5.81 -2.14
CA ASN A 88 6.26 -7.02 -1.40
C ASN A 88 7.49 -7.71 -2.01
N SER A 89 7.73 -7.56 -3.32
CA SER A 89 8.86 -8.21 -3.99
C SER A 89 10.02 -7.26 -4.27
N PHE A 90 9.84 -6.27 -5.15
CA PHE A 90 10.92 -5.44 -5.66
C PHE A 90 11.45 -4.47 -4.62
N ALA A 91 10.56 -3.86 -3.80
CA ALA A 91 11.00 -3.00 -2.72
C ALA A 91 11.64 -3.78 -1.54
N HIS A 92 11.59 -5.12 -1.53
CA HIS A 92 12.34 -5.94 -0.59
C HIS A 92 13.65 -6.52 -1.14
N LEU A 93 13.93 -6.34 -2.45
CA LEU A 93 15.10 -6.89 -3.12
C LEU A 93 16.04 -5.83 -3.66
N TRP A 94 15.51 -4.74 -4.22
CA TRP A 94 16.30 -3.74 -4.94
C TRP A 94 16.00 -2.33 -4.43
N GLY A 95 17.06 -1.58 -4.18
CA GLY A 95 16.97 -0.19 -3.74
C GLY A 95 18.04 0.16 -2.71
N ARG A 96 17.92 1.36 -2.18
CA ARG A 96 18.81 1.91 -1.14
C ARG A 96 18.25 1.65 0.26
N LYS A 97 19.08 1.67 1.30
CA LYS A 97 18.65 1.46 2.69
C LYS A 97 19.20 2.56 3.62
N PRO A 98 18.80 3.82 3.41
CA PRO A 98 19.37 4.96 4.12
C PRO A 98 19.02 4.98 5.62
N TYR A 99 17.95 4.31 6.06
CA TYR A 99 17.49 4.33 7.46
C TYR A 99 17.93 3.10 8.25
N ASP A 100 17.78 1.90 7.67
CA ASP A 100 18.23 0.66 8.30
C ASP A 100 18.67 -0.38 7.27
N LYS A 101 19.98 -0.61 7.18
CA LYS A 101 20.57 -1.60 6.29
C LYS A 101 20.44 -3.04 6.77
N ARG A 102 20.03 -3.27 8.02
CA ARG A 102 19.92 -4.59 8.65
C ARG A 102 18.62 -5.30 8.28
N ILE A 103 17.65 -4.57 7.74
CA ILE A 103 16.38 -5.10 7.26
C ILE A 103 16.39 -5.22 5.72
N ASN A 104 15.52 -6.08 5.19
CA ASN A 104 15.39 -6.27 3.73
C ASN A 104 14.74 -5.11 2.94
N PRO A 105 13.68 -4.43 3.42
CA PRO A 105 13.00 -3.39 2.64
C PRO A 105 13.95 -2.25 2.26
N ALA A 106 13.72 -1.70 1.08
CA ALA A 106 14.58 -0.76 0.40
C ALA A 106 13.75 0.38 -0.23
N GLU A 107 14.39 1.52 -0.39
CA GLU A 107 13.90 2.67 -1.12
C GLU A 107 13.99 2.39 -2.63
N ASN A 108 12.85 2.32 -3.32
CA ASN A 108 12.79 1.99 -4.74
C ASN A 108 11.87 2.95 -5.51
N ILE A 109 12.45 3.91 -6.22
CA ILE A 109 11.72 4.96 -6.97
C ILE A 109 10.78 4.36 -8.03
N SER A 110 11.18 3.28 -8.70
CA SER A 110 10.31 2.63 -9.70
C SER A 110 9.04 2.07 -9.06
N VAL A 111 9.15 1.55 -7.83
CA VAL A 111 7.99 1.10 -7.04
C VAL A 111 7.18 2.30 -6.51
N VAL A 112 7.84 3.40 -6.13
CA VAL A 112 7.15 4.64 -5.74
C VAL A 112 6.21 5.11 -6.86
N LEU A 113 6.68 5.10 -8.11
CA LEU A 113 5.89 5.51 -9.26
C LEU A 113 4.76 4.54 -9.60
N SER A 114 5.00 3.23 -9.51
CA SER A 114 3.97 2.23 -9.86
C SER A 114 2.91 2.06 -8.77
N ALA A 115 3.26 2.22 -7.49
CA ALA A 115 2.41 2.02 -6.33
C ALA A 115 2.04 3.33 -5.60
N VAL A 116 2.05 4.47 -6.32
CA VAL A 116 1.45 5.75 -5.86
C VAL A 116 2.05 6.28 -4.54
N GLY A 117 3.33 6.03 -4.28
CA GLY A 117 4.01 6.50 -3.07
C GLY A 117 4.55 5.41 -2.14
N GLU A 118 4.14 4.16 -2.31
CA GLU A 118 4.47 3.06 -1.39
C GLU A 118 5.89 2.47 -1.54
N GLY A 119 6.72 3.05 -2.42
CA GLY A 119 8.08 2.55 -2.66
C GLY A 119 9.14 3.01 -1.66
N PHE A 120 8.79 3.87 -0.69
CA PHE A 120 9.68 4.31 0.39
C PHE A 120 9.77 3.26 1.52
N HIS A 121 10.06 2.02 1.16
CA HIS A 121 9.79 0.87 2.01
C HIS A 121 10.81 0.71 3.16
N ASN A 122 12.05 1.19 3.00
CA ASN A 122 13.02 1.19 4.09
C ASN A 122 12.59 2.14 5.20
N PHE A 123 12.12 3.34 4.85
CA PHE A 123 11.53 4.29 5.79
C PHE A 123 10.30 3.70 6.47
N HIS A 124 9.33 3.21 5.69
CA HIS A 124 8.07 2.66 6.22
C HIS A 124 8.29 1.56 7.26
N HIS A 125 9.17 0.60 6.99
CA HIS A 125 9.49 -0.46 7.97
C HIS A 125 10.30 0.04 9.17
N THR A 126 11.06 1.12 9.00
CA THR A 126 11.82 1.72 10.11
C THR A 126 10.92 2.56 11.03
N PHE A 127 9.90 3.20 10.47
CA PHE A 127 8.98 4.11 11.16
C PHE A 127 7.51 3.81 10.79
N PRO A 128 6.97 2.64 11.21
CA PRO A 128 5.66 2.16 10.74
C PRO A 128 4.46 3.00 11.20
N SER A 129 4.64 3.86 12.20
CA SER A 129 3.63 4.78 12.71
C SER A 129 3.57 6.13 11.98
N ASP A 130 4.50 6.40 11.05
CA ASP A 130 4.52 7.65 10.29
C ASP A 130 3.42 7.64 9.21
N TYR A 131 2.50 8.60 9.26
CA TYR A 131 1.35 8.64 8.34
C TYR A 131 1.77 8.82 6.87
N ALA A 132 2.91 9.46 6.63
CA ALA A 132 3.33 9.81 5.26
C ALA A 132 4.17 8.71 4.62
N THR A 133 4.53 7.65 5.36
CA THR A 133 5.31 6.48 4.91
C THR A 133 6.64 6.80 4.22
N SER A 134 7.08 8.06 4.22
CA SER A 134 8.31 8.56 3.63
C SER A 134 8.86 9.74 4.44
N GLU A 135 10.18 9.97 4.38
CA GLU A 135 10.78 11.19 4.92
C GLU A 135 10.36 12.42 4.11
N TYR A 136 10.28 12.29 2.78
CA TYR A 136 10.05 13.39 1.85
C TYR A 136 8.59 13.86 1.76
N GLY A 137 7.68 13.26 2.53
CA GLY A 137 6.27 13.63 2.60
C GLY A 137 5.63 13.62 1.21
N TRP A 138 5.12 14.77 0.77
CA TRP A 138 4.48 15.00 -0.54
C TRP A 138 5.34 14.74 -1.78
N HIS A 139 6.67 14.78 -1.70
CA HIS A 139 7.51 14.55 -2.86
C HIS A 139 7.44 13.07 -3.29
N LEU A 140 6.80 12.81 -4.44
CA LEU A 140 6.53 11.49 -5.00
C LEU A 140 5.58 10.59 -4.18
N ASN A 141 4.81 11.15 -3.23
CA ASN A 141 3.79 10.41 -2.47
C ASN A 141 2.42 11.07 -2.61
N ILE A 142 1.63 10.58 -3.58
CA ILE A 142 0.28 11.08 -3.86
C ILE A 142 -0.66 10.76 -2.69
N THR A 143 -0.47 9.64 -1.99
CA THR A 143 -1.24 9.30 -0.78
C THR A 143 -1.08 10.35 0.31
N THR A 144 0.14 10.82 0.57
CA THR A 144 0.39 11.90 1.55
C THR A 144 -0.30 13.21 1.13
N VAL A 145 -0.27 13.56 -0.16
CA VAL A 145 -0.99 14.74 -0.68
C VAL A 145 -2.49 14.61 -0.43
N PHE A 146 -3.08 13.46 -0.73
CA PHE A 146 -4.49 13.20 -0.48
C PHE A 146 -4.85 13.33 1.01
N ILE A 147 -4.07 12.73 1.90
CA ILE A 147 -4.29 12.82 3.36
C ILE A 147 -4.18 14.28 3.83
N ASN A 148 -3.19 15.04 3.36
CA ASN A 148 -3.05 16.45 3.69
C ASN A 148 -4.27 17.28 3.21
N CYS A 149 -4.79 17.00 2.02
CA CYS A 149 -6.04 17.62 1.56
C CYS A 149 -7.21 17.29 2.50
N MET A 150 -7.35 16.03 2.91
CA MET A 150 -8.40 15.64 3.86
C MET A 150 -8.23 16.31 5.22
N TYR A 151 -6.99 16.53 5.68
CA TYR A 151 -6.68 17.29 6.89
C TYR A 151 -7.15 18.74 6.77
N TYR A 152 -6.84 19.42 5.67
CA TYR A 152 -7.29 20.80 5.45
C TYR A 152 -8.81 20.92 5.31
N LEU A 153 -9.49 19.86 4.86
CA LEU A 153 -10.96 19.77 4.83
C LEU A 153 -11.60 19.34 6.17
N GLY A 154 -10.79 19.07 7.20
CA GLY A 154 -11.27 18.62 8.51
C GLY A 154 -11.76 17.16 8.53
N GLN A 155 -11.46 16.36 7.50
CA GLN A 155 -11.82 14.95 7.38
C GLN A 155 -10.73 14.00 7.94
N ALA A 156 -9.53 14.50 8.17
CA ALA A 156 -8.43 13.78 8.82
C ALA A 156 -7.80 14.62 9.93
N TYR A 157 -7.30 13.99 10.98
CA TYR A 157 -6.65 14.63 12.12
C TYR A 157 -5.74 13.61 12.85
N ASP A 158 -5.01 14.05 13.88
CA ASP A 158 -4.05 13.23 14.64
C ASP A 158 -3.00 12.50 13.77
N MET A 159 -2.53 13.19 12.73
CA MET A 159 -1.55 12.65 11.80
C MET A 159 -0.18 12.54 12.48
N LYS A 160 0.31 11.31 12.65
CA LYS A 160 1.58 11.04 13.34
C LYS A 160 2.75 11.15 12.37
N LYS A 161 3.64 12.13 12.58
CA LYS A 161 4.89 12.28 11.84
C LYS A 161 6.08 11.98 12.75
N THR A 162 7.02 11.18 12.27
CA THR A 162 8.27 10.90 12.98
C THR A 162 9.12 12.17 13.00
N PRO A 163 9.60 12.62 14.17
CA PRO A 163 10.41 13.84 14.24
C PRO A 163 11.73 13.68 13.47
N ASP A 164 12.14 14.71 12.73
CA ASP A 164 13.35 14.69 11.90
C ASP A 164 14.60 14.28 12.69
N ARG A 165 14.73 14.74 13.93
CA ARG A 165 15.83 14.34 14.81
C ARG A 165 15.91 12.82 15.00
N VAL A 166 14.76 12.15 15.16
CA VAL A 166 14.70 10.68 15.31
C VAL A 166 15.09 9.99 14.01
N VAL A 167 14.63 10.52 12.87
CA VAL A 167 15.01 10.03 11.54
C VAL A 167 16.53 10.13 11.33
N GLN A 168 17.12 11.31 11.59
CA GLN A 168 18.57 11.54 11.42
C GLN A 168 19.41 10.66 12.35
N MET A 169 19.02 10.52 13.62
CA MET A 169 19.72 9.61 14.56
C MET A 169 19.66 8.15 14.06
N ARG A 170 18.54 7.72 13.48
CA ARG A 170 18.42 6.36 12.94
C ARG A 170 19.29 6.16 11.71
N LYS A 171 19.30 7.11 10.77
CA LYS A 171 20.20 7.10 9.59
C LYS A 171 21.66 6.97 10.02
N GLN A 172 22.12 7.78 10.98
CA GLN A 172 23.50 7.71 11.48
C GLN A 172 23.83 6.38 12.14
N ARG A 173 22.87 5.78 12.86
CA ARG A 173 23.09 4.54 13.61
C ARG A 173 23.05 3.28 12.73
N THR A 174 22.14 3.21 11.77
CA THR A 174 21.84 1.97 11.02
C THR A 174 21.77 2.13 9.50
N GLY A 175 21.89 3.34 8.97
CA GLY A 175 21.87 3.59 7.54
C GLY A 175 23.05 2.96 6.80
N ASP A 176 22.87 2.76 5.49
CA ASP A 176 23.92 2.36 4.55
C ASP A 176 24.78 3.51 4.04
N GLY A 177 24.49 4.76 4.44
CA GLY A 177 25.20 5.97 4.03
C GLY A 177 24.70 6.56 2.71
N SER A 178 23.69 5.96 2.08
CA SER A 178 22.99 6.55 0.95
C SER A 178 22.04 7.67 1.39
N SER A 179 21.70 8.55 0.44
CA SER A 179 20.66 9.59 0.57
C SER A 179 19.33 9.11 0.00
#